data_AF-A0A3M0CPF8-F1
#
_entry.id   AF-A0A3M0CPF8-F1
#
_cell.length_a   1.000
_cell.length_b   1.000
_cell.length_c   1.000
_cell.angle_alpha   90.00
_cell.angle_beta   90.00
_cell.angle_gamma   90.00
#
_symmetry.space_group_name_H-M   'P 1'
#
loop_
_entity.id
_entity.type
_entity.pdbx_description
1 polymer ?
#
loop_
_entity_poly.entity_id
_entity_poly.type
_entity_poly.pdbx_seq_one_letter_code
_entity_poly.pdbx_strand_id
1 'polypeptide(L)'
;MSVSRLLAASILATGLTIGPNATAQDTYCQGYGSIGKESANFILSLTMKELLVIMHGDSKEFAKDTLTNLPKVLPPEAMEVWEDSLNTNSGAVIGNAFKDAINLLLAGKAKSAEEVYSMMTWQCVSFGKERFIEMVLEKMKNK
;
A
#
# COMPACT_ATOMS: atom_id res chain seq x y z
N MET A 1 40.91 47.37 -33.85
CA MET A 1 39.80 47.61 -34.80
C MET A 1 39.20 46.26 -35.18
N SER A 2 37.89 46.06 -34.96
CA SER A 2 37.03 45.00 -35.53
C SER A 2 37.36 43.53 -35.16
N VAL A 3 36.45 42.60 -34.88
CA VAL A 3 35.02 42.45 -35.21
C VAL A 3 34.33 41.59 -34.12
N SER A 4 33.10 41.94 -33.79
CA SER A 4 32.08 41.17 -33.08
C SER A 4 31.90 39.73 -33.60
N ARG A 5 31.63 38.76 -32.70
CA ARG A 5 30.61 37.71 -32.93
C ARG A 5 30.01 37.24 -31.59
N LEU A 6 28.77 37.67 -31.34
CA LEU A 6 27.83 36.91 -30.53
C LEU A 6 27.60 35.54 -31.17
N LEU A 7 27.56 34.50 -30.35
CA LEU A 7 26.86 33.25 -30.66
C LEU A 7 26.20 32.75 -29.38
N ALA A 8 24.89 32.98 -29.33
CA ALA A 8 23.97 32.25 -28.48
C ALA A 8 23.88 30.80 -29.00
N ALA A 9 23.91 29.82 -28.09
CA ALA A 9 23.52 28.45 -28.39
C ALA A 9 22.76 27.87 -27.20
N SER A 10 21.45 28.10 -27.25
CA SER A 10 20.38 27.14 -26.99
C SER A 10 20.49 26.27 -25.74
N ILE A 11 19.76 26.71 -24.71
CA ILE A 11 19.30 25.90 -23.58
C ILE A 11 18.45 24.74 -24.13
N LEU A 12 19.02 23.53 -24.23
CA LEU A 12 18.25 22.30 -24.31
C LEU A 12 17.77 21.97 -22.89
N ALA A 13 16.78 22.73 -22.43
CA ALA A 13 15.84 22.24 -21.46
C ALA A 13 15.03 21.17 -22.18
N THR A 14 15.54 19.93 -22.18
CA THR A 14 14.67 18.77 -22.36
C THR A 14 13.64 18.86 -21.25
N GLY A 15 12.47 19.39 -21.60
CA GLY A 15 11.29 19.36 -20.77
C GLY A 15 11.07 17.92 -20.37
N LEU A 16 11.45 17.61 -19.14
CA LEU A 16 10.91 16.49 -18.43
C LEU A 16 9.44 16.83 -18.27
N THR A 17 8.62 16.38 -19.22
CA THR A 17 7.16 16.38 -19.08
C THR A 17 6.87 15.43 -17.93
N ILE A 18 6.85 15.98 -16.72
CA ILE A 18 6.30 15.31 -15.54
C ILE A 18 4.81 15.16 -15.84
N GLY A 19 4.46 14.02 -16.42
CA GLY A 19 3.08 13.66 -16.70
C GLY A 19 2.28 13.68 -15.38
N PRO A 20 0.99 14.04 -15.41
CA PRO A 20 0.15 14.21 -14.22
C PRO A 20 -0.24 12.89 -13.51
N ASN A 21 0.57 11.83 -13.61
CA ASN A 21 0.25 10.50 -13.05
C ASN A 21 0.84 10.21 -11.67
N ALA A 22 1.66 11.09 -11.10
CA ALA A 22 2.20 10.89 -9.75
C ALA A 22 1.09 10.90 -8.67
N THR A 23 0.08 11.76 -8.80
CA THR A 23 -0.89 12.02 -7.73
C THR A 23 -1.85 10.86 -7.48
N ALA A 24 -2.37 10.21 -8.52
CA ALA A 24 -3.30 9.08 -8.36
C ALA A 24 -2.59 7.80 -7.85
N GLN A 25 -1.33 7.61 -8.24
CA GLN A 25 -0.50 6.50 -7.80
C GLN A 25 -0.10 6.65 -6.33
N ASP A 26 0.21 7.87 -5.91
CA ASP A 26 0.50 8.19 -4.52
C ASP A 26 -0.72 7.94 -3.63
N THR A 27 -1.93 8.35 -4.05
CA THR A 27 -3.17 8.13 -3.27
C THR A 27 -3.47 6.63 -3.08
N TYR A 28 -3.36 5.81 -4.13
CA TYR A 28 -3.61 4.37 -4.00
C TYR A 28 -2.62 3.71 -3.03
N CYS A 29 -1.33 4.05 -3.14
CA CYS A 29 -0.30 3.49 -2.26
C CYS A 29 -0.40 4.00 -0.81
N GLN A 30 -0.88 5.23 -0.61
CA GLN A 30 -1.26 5.73 0.71
C GLN A 30 -2.44 4.95 1.27
N GLY A 31 -3.48 4.70 0.48
CA GLY A 31 -4.62 3.88 0.89
C GLY A 31 -4.22 2.45 1.26
N TYR A 32 -3.33 1.82 0.48
CA TYR A 32 -2.76 0.51 0.82
C TYR A 32 -1.99 0.52 2.15
N GLY A 33 -1.14 1.53 2.36
CA GLY A 33 -0.45 1.72 3.63
C GLY A 33 -1.40 1.96 4.79
N SER A 34 -2.47 2.73 4.59
CA SER A 34 -3.50 3.02 5.60
C SER A 34 -4.28 1.76 5.99
N ILE A 35 -4.61 0.88 5.04
CA ILE A 35 -5.18 -0.45 5.37
C ILE A 35 -4.19 -1.24 6.23
N GLY A 36 -2.90 -1.23 5.87
CA GLY A 36 -1.83 -1.85 6.64
C GLY A 36 -1.72 -1.28 8.07
N LYS A 37 -1.82 0.04 8.21
CA LYS A 37 -1.81 0.76 9.48
C LYS A 37 -2.94 0.29 10.40
N GLU A 38 -4.17 0.29 9.90
CA GLU A 38 -5.32 -0.12 10.73
C GLU A 38 -5.30 -1.61 11.04
N SER A 39 -4.79 -2.42 10.11
CA SER A 39 -4.48 -3.83 10.37
C SER A 39 -3.48 -3.98 11.52
N ALA A 40 -2.41 -3.19 11.51
CA ALA A 40 -1.38 -3.21 12.54
C ALA A 40 -1.88 -2.68 13.90
N ASN A 41 -2.67 -1.60 13.93
CA ASN A 41 -3.32 -1.11 15.14
C ASN A 41 -4.15 -2.21 15.80
N PHE A 42 -4.95 -2.90 14.99
CA PHE A 42 -5.73 -4.04 15.44
C PHE A 42 -4.83 -5.15 16.00
N ILE A 43 -3.83 -5.63 15.23
CA ILE A 43 -2.93 -6.72 15.64
C ILE A 43 -2.18 -6.37 16.93
N LEU A 44 -1.67 -5.16 17.07
CA LEU A 44 -0.92 -4.71 18.23
C LEU A 44 -1.79 -4.59 19.49
N SER A 45 -3.11 -4.43 19.34
CA SER A 45 -4.06 -4.46 20.44
C SER A 45 -4.42 -5.86 20.93
N LEU A 46 -4.06 -6.90 20.17
CA LEU A 46 -4.35 -8.29 20.53
C LEU A 46 -3.29 -8.85 21.48
N THR A 47 -3.72 -9.79 22.30
CA THR A 47 -2.79 -10.68 23.00
C THR A 47 -2.17 -11.69 22.01
N MET A 48 -0.99 -12.23 22.37
CA MET A 48 -0.35 -13.29 21.58
C MET A 48 -1.25 -14.52 21.40
N LYS A 49 -2.09 -14.85 22.40
CA LYS A 49 -3.05 -15.95 22.31
C LYS A 49 -4.11 -15.69 21.25
N GLU A 50 -4.68 -14.49 21.21
CA GLU A 50 -5.69 -14.11 20.22
C GLU A 50 -5.11 -14.09 18.80
N LEU A 51 -3.88 -13.57 18.66
CA LEU A 51 -3.17 -13.58 17.39
C LEU A 51 -2.95 -15.01 16.86
N LEU A 52 -2.54 -15.95 17.71
CA LEU A 52 -2.36 -17.35 17.32
C LEU A 52 -3.67 -18.01 16.87
N VAL A 53 -4.78 -17.75 17.57
CA VAL A 53 -6.12 -18.24 17.19
C VAL A 53 -6.51 -17.72 15.80
N ILE A 54 -6.21 -16.45 15.52
CA ILE A 54 -6.46 -15.83 14.21
C ILE A 54 -5.59 -16.47 13.14
N MET A 55 -4.29 -16.64 13.40
CA MET A 55 -3.33 -17.21 12.43
C MET A 55 -3.63 -18.66 12.07
N HIS A 56 -4.19 -19.44 12.99
CA HIS A 56 -4.56 -20.84 12.76
C HIS A 56 -5.82 -21.00 11.89
N GLY A 57 -6.51 -19.90 11.55
CA GLY A 57 -7.69 -19.95 10.67
C GLY A 57 -8.94 -20.52 11.35
N ASP A 58 -8.89 -20.74 12.66
CA ASP A 58 -9.99 -21.29 13.45
C ASP A 58 -11.15 -20.28 13.64
N SER A 59 -11.01 -19.06 13.11
CA SER A 59 -12.00 -17.99 13.24
C SER A 59 -12.45 -17.47 11.88
N LYS A 60 -13.41 -18.15 11.25
CA LYS A 60 -14.21 -17.58 10.14
C LYS A 60 -14.92 -16.29 10.57
N GLU A 61 -15.23 -16.22 11.85
CA GLU A 61 -15.86 -15.07 12.50
C GLU A 61 -14.92 -13.86 12.49
N PHE A 62 -13.61 -14.06 12.67
CA PHE A 62 -12.60 -13.02 12.59
C PHE A 62 -12.47 -12.43 11.19
N ALA A 63 -12.42 -13.27 10.14
CA ALA A 63 -12.37 -12.78 8.77
C ALA A 63 -13.62 -11.94 8.44
N LYS A 64 -14.80 -12.39 8.92
CA LYS A 64 -16.05 -11.66 8.77
C LYS A 64 -16.05 -10.34 9.54
N ASP A 65 -15.56 -10.32 10.78
CA ASP A 65 -15.53 -9.12 11.62
C ASP A 65 -14.57 -8.07 11.06
N THR A 66 -13.38 -8.49 10.60
CA THR A 66 -12.41 -7.62 9.92
C THR A 66 -13.00 -7.01 8.65
N LEU A 67 -13.60 -7.82 7.78
CA LEU A 67 -14.25 -7.32 6.55
C LEU A 67 -15.44 -6.40 6.83
N THR A 68 -16.08 -6.51 8.00
CA THR A 68 -17.25 -5.72 8.38
C THR A 68 -16.88 -4.42 9.11
N ASN A 69 -15.83 -4.42 9.92
CA ASN A 69 -15.50 -3.32 10.82
C ASN A 69 -14.29 -2.49 10.36
N LEU A 70 -13.32 -3.09 9.67
CA LEU A 70 -12.16 -2.36 9.17
C LEU A 70 -12.55 -1.15 8.29
N PRO A 71 -13.53 -1.24 7.36
CA PRO A 71 -13.94 -0.09 6.54
C PRO A 71 -14.44 1.10 7.36
N LYS A 72 -14.98 0.86 8.55
CA LYS A 72 -15.58 1.91 9.40
C LYS A 72 -14.52 2.81 10.03
N VAL A 73 -13.27 2.35 10.07
CA VAL A 73 -12.13 3.07 10.67
C VAL A 73 -11.10 3.50 9.63
N LEU A 74 -11.30 3.13 8.36
CA LEU A 74 -10.41 3.53 7.28
C LEU A 74 -10.57 5.04 6.97
N PRO A 75 -9.46 5.76 6.76
CA PRO A 75 -9.54 7.13 6.25
C PRO A 75 -10.03 7.13 4.78
N PRO A 76 -10.52 8.28 4.27
CA PRO A 76 -11.11 8.36 2.93
C PRO A 76 -10.23 7.80 1.81
N GLU A 77 -8.92 8.03 1.86
CA GLU A 77 -7.96 7.52 0.86
C GLU A 77 -7.82 5.99 0.88
N ALA A 78 -8.09 5.34 2.00
CA ALA A 78 -8.09 3.89 2.12
C ALA A 78 -9.42 3.27 1.68
N MET A 79 -10.51 4.03 1.77
CA MET A 79 -11.83 3.59 1.33
C MET A 79 -11.91 3.39 -0.18
N GLU A 80 -11.24 4.25 -0.98
CA GLU A 80 -11.16 4.05 -2.43
C GLU A 80 -10.46 2.74 -2.79
N VAL A 81 -9.31 2.46 -2.15
CA VAL A 81 -8.57 1.19 -2.34
C VAL A 81 -9.39 0.00 -1.87
N TRP A 82 -10.09 0.16 -0.75
CA TRP A 82 -10.99 -0.84 -0.22
C TRP A 82 -12.12 -1.17 -1.21
N GLU A 83 -12.83 -0.17 -1.73
CA GLU A 83 -13.91 -0.37 -2.68
C GLU A 83 -13.43 -0.93 -4.03
N ASP A 84 -12.31 -0.43 -4.55
CA ASP A 84 -11.68 -0.95 -5.78
C ASP A 84 -11.35 -2.43 -5.61
N SER A 85 -10.82 -2.83 -4.46
CA SER A 85 -10.52 -4.23 -4.17
C SER A 85 -11.75 -5.12 -3.99
N LEU A 86 -12.87 -4.61 -3.49
CA LEU A 86 -14.11 -5.40 -3.43
C LEU A 86 -14.76 -5.61 -4.81
N ASN A 87 -14.63 -4.63 -5.69
CA ASN A 87 -15.30 -4.61 -6.99
C ASN A 87 -14.48 -5.25 -8.12
N THR A 88 -13.19 -5.48 -7.90
CA THR A 88 -12.28 -6.10 -8.87
C THR A 88 -11.74 -7.44 -8.35
N ASN A 89 -11.00 -8.19 -9.18
CA ASN A 89 -10.19 -9.33 -8.69
C ASN A 89 -9.11 -8.92 -7.67
N SER A 90 -9.00 -7.63 -7.35
CA SER A 90 -8.07 -7.06 -6.37
C SER A 90 -8.53 -7.25 -4.93
N GLY A 91 -9.58 -8.02 -4.61
CA GLY A 91 -9.94 -8.38 -3.22
C GLY A 91 -8.81 -9.10 -2.48
N ALA A 92 -7.90 -9.69 -3.26
CA ALA A 92 -6.57 -10.14 -2.84
C ALA A 92 -5.72 -9.04 -2.17
N VAL A 93 -5.87 -7.78 -2.54
CA VAL A 93 -5.07 -6.64 -2.06
C VAL A 93 -5.36 -6.33 -0.60
N ILE A 94 -6.64 -6.25 -0.18
CA ILE A 94 -6.98 -6.11 1.26
C ILE A 94 -6.44 -7.31 2.05
N GLY A 95 -6.77 -8.53 1.58
CA GLY A 95 -6.37 -9.75 2.27
C GLY A 95 -4.85 -9.90 2.37
N ASN A 96 -4.12 -9.34 1.39
CA ASN A 96 -2.67 -9.30 1.40
C ASN A 96 -2.11 -8.15 2.23
N ALA A 97 -2.77 -6.98 2.30
CA ALA A 97 -2.39 -5.88 3.18
C ALA A 97 -2.36 -6.33 4.66
N PHE A 98 -3.39 -7.07 5.09
CA PHE A 98 -3.47 -7.61 6.44
C PHE A 98 -2.32 -8.61 6.72
N LYS A 99 -2.05 -9.51 5.77
CA LYS A 99 -0.95 -10.49 5.88
C LYS A 99 0.42 -9.81 5.89
N ASP A 100 0.62 -8.80 5.06
CA ASP A 100 1.88 -8.06 5.00
C ASP A 100 2.10 -7.26 6.28
N ALA A 101 1.06 -6.65 6.87
CA ALA A 101 1.13 -6.03 8.19
C ALA A 101 1.53 -7.04 9.29
N ILE A 102 0.89 -8.22 9.35
CA ILE A 102 1.29 -9.29 10.29
C ILE A 102 2.76 -9.66 10.09
N ASN A 103 3.18 -9.89 8.85
CA ASN A 103 4.54 -10.32 8.54
C ASN A 103 5.57 -9.27 8.93
N LEU A 104 5.29 -7.98 8.72
CA LEU A 104 6.18 -6.89 9.12
C LEU A 104 6.36 -6.82 10.64
N LEU A 105 5.27 -6.97 11.39
CA LEU A 105 5.29 -6.98 12.85
C LEU A 105 6.00 -8.23 13.41
N LEU A 106 5.62 -9.42 12.94
CA LEU A 106 6.21 -10.69 13.43
C LEU A 106 7.68 -10.84 13.06
N ALA A 107 8.10 -10.33 11.90
CA ALA A 107 9.52 -10.33 11.51
C ALA A 107 10.34 -9.24 12.23
N GLY A 108 9.72 -8.41 13.08
CA GLY A 108 10.38 -7.30 13.77
C GLY A 108 10.87 -6.20 12.83
N LYS A 109 10.34 -6.14 11.61
CA LYS A 109 10.67 -5.11 10.60
C LYS A 109 9.93 -3.80 10.87
N ALA A 110 8.77 -3.89 11.49
CA ALA A 110 8.02 -2.76 12.04
C ALA A 110 7.65 -3.05 13.50
N LYS A 111 7.61 -1.99 14.32
CA LYS A 111 7.29 -2.00 15.75
C LYS A 111 6.05 -1.20 16.08
N SER A 112 5.53 -0.42 15.12
CA SER A 112 4.33 0.40 15.27
C SER A 112 3.48 0.37 14.00
N ALA A 113 2.22 0.79 14.12
CA ALA A 113 1.33 0.94 12.98
C ALA A 113 1.81 2.00 11.98
N GLU A 114 2.44 3.09 12.45
CA GLU A 114 3.06 4.12 11.61
C GLU A 114 4.26 3.60 10.79
N GLU A 115 5.06 2.70 11.37
CA GLU A 115 6.14 2.04 10.64
C GLU A 115 5.57 1.10 9.57
N VAL A 116 4.51 0.34 9.91
CA VAL A 116 3.80 -0.51 8.94
C VAL A 116 3.24 0.33 7.77
N TYR A 117 2.55 1.44 8.08
CA TYR A 117 2.07 2.40 7.07
C TYR A 117 3.18 2.80 6.11
N SER A 118 4.28 3.32 6.65
CA SER A 118 5.38 3.88 5.87
C SER A 118 6.03 2.82 4.98
N MET A 119 6.26 1.61 5.52
CA MET A 119 6.86 0.51 4.77
C MET A 119 5.95 0.01 3.66
N MET A 120 4.64 -0.15 3.93
CA MET A 120 3.69 -0.64 2.94
C MET A 120 3.41 0.37 1.84
N THR A 121 3.28 1.67 2.19
CA THR A 121 3.20 2.74 1.19
C THR A 121 4.45 2.79 0.34
N TRP A 122 5.64 2.78 0.96
CA TRP A 122 6.90 2.78 0.21
C TRP A 122 7.04 1.57 -0.71
N GLN A 123 6.66 0.38 -0.23
CA GLN A 123 6.68 -0.82 -1.06
C GLN A 123 5.78 -0.66 -2.29
N CYS A 124 4.54 -0.21 -2.11
CA CYS A 124 3.63 0.06 -3.24
C CYS A 124 4.19 1.10 -4.20
N VAL A 125 4.69 2.23 -3.70
CA VAL A 125 5.27 3.31 -4.53
C VAL A 125 6.49 2.82 -5.30
N SER A 126 7.35 2.00 -4.69
CA SER A 126 8.60 1.51 -5.31
C SER A 126 8.37 0.64 -6.55
N PHE A 127 7.28 -0.12 -6.59
CA PHE A 127 6.89 -0.92 -7.76
C PHE A 127 5.95 -0.15 -8.70
N GLY A 128 5.19 0.79 -8.14
CA GLY A 128 4.07 1.45 -8.78
C GLY A 128 2.79 0.63 -8.74
N LYS A 129 1.64 1.32 -8.80
CA LYS A 129 0.30 0.75 -8.53
C LYS A 129 0.06 -0.52 -9.34
N GLU A 130 0.18 -0.44 -10.67
CA GLU A 130 -0.18 -1.53 -11.58
C GLU A 130 0.69 -2.76 -11.33
N ARG A 131 2.01 -2.56 -11.24
CA ARG A 131 2.96 -3.65 -11.01
C ARG A 131 2.79 -4.26 -9.62
N PHE A 132 2.50 -3.42 -8.62
CA PHE A 132 2.22 -3.89 -7.27
C PHE A 132 0.99 -4.80 -7.25
N ILE A 133 -0.10 -4.40 -7.90
CA ILE A 133 -1.32 -5.21 -8.01
C ILE A 133 -1.02 -6.54 -8.70
N GLU A 134 -0.30 -6.55 -9.82
CA GLU A 134 0.11 -7.78 -10.51
C GLU A 134 0.86 -8.73 -9.58
N MET A 135 1.85 -8.22 -8.84
CA MET A 135 2.64 -9.02 -7.90
C MET A 135 1.79 -9.62 -6.78
N VAL A 136 0.83 -8.85 -6.26
CA VAL A 136 -0.10 -9.36 -5.24
C VAL A 136 -0.98 -10.48 -5.82
N LEU A 137 -1.49 -10.32 -7.04
CA LEU A 137 -2.29 -11.33 -7.71
C LEU A 137 -1.50 -12.60 -8.02
N GLU A 138 -0.23 -12.48 -8.43
CA GLU A 138 0.66 -13.63 -8.66
C GLU A 138 0.93 -14.42 -7.37
N LYS A 139 1.19 -13.74 -6.25
CA LYS A 139 1.36 -14.40 -4.94
C LYS A 139 0.14 -15.24 -4.53
N MET A 140 -1.05 -14.87 -4.97
CA MET A 140 -2.30 -15.56 -4.65
C MET A 140 -2.55 -16.76 -5.57
N LYS A 141 -2.05 -16.75 -6.80
CA LYS A 141 -2.17 -17.89 -7.75
C LYS A 141 -1.25 -19.07 -7.40
N ASN A 142 -0.17 -18.80 -6.68
CA ASN A 142 0.87 -19.78 -6.33
C ASN A 142 0.71 -20.39 -4.92
N LYS A 143 -0.48 -20.26 -4.30
CA LYS A 143 -0.86 -20.85 -3.02
C LYS A 143 -2.00 -21.83 -3.21
#